data_AF-A0A9E1SA50-F1
#
_entry.id   AF-A0A9E1SA50-F1
#
_cell.length_a   1.000
_cell.length_b   1.000
_cell.length_c   1.000
_cell.angle_alpha   90.00
_cell.angle_beta   90.00
_cell.angle_gamma   90.00
#
_symmetry.space_group_name_H-M   'P 1'
#
loop_
_entity.id
_entity.type
_entity.pdbx_description
1 polymer ?
#
loop_
_entity_poly.entity_id
_entity_poly.type
_entity_poly.pdbx_seq_one_letter_code
_entity_poly.pdbx_strand_id
1 'polypeptide(L)' 'MSEIKELTVTELNKKFRELGEELLQLQIRKQTGQVEKPHLIKSIRRDRAKILTTLSANKAQSA' A
#
# COMPACT_ATOMS: atom_id res chain seq x y z
N MET A 1 0.04 8.24 -11.25
CA MET A 1 -0.03 6.90 -11.89
C MET A 1 1.32 6.49 -12.49
N SER A 2 2.16 7.44 -12.92
CA SER A 2 3.46 7.16 -13.56
C SER A 2 4.53 6.59 -12.61
N GLU A 3 4.57 6.99 -11.33
CA GLU A 3 5.64 6.56 -10.41
C GLU A 3 5.58 5.09 -9.97
N ILE A 4 4.42 4.43 -10.06
CA ILE A 4 4.28 3.03 -9.61
C ILE A 4 4.78 2.04 -10.68
N LYS A 5 4.91 2.50 -11.93
CA LYS A 5 5.35 1.66 -13.06
C LYS A 5 6.87 1.65 -13.26
N GLU A 6 7.58 2.63 -12.70
CA GLU A 6 9.05 2.74 -12.79
C GLU A 6 9.78 2.11 -11.60
N LEU A 7 9.11 1.87 -10.47
CA LEU A 7 9.72 1.18 -9.33
C LEU A 7 9.95 -0.31 -9.63
N THR A 8 11.10 -0.81 -9.21
CA THR A 8 11.40 -2.24 -9.30
C THR A 8 10.49 -3.08 -8.40
N VAL A 9 10.29 -4.35 -8.77
CA VAL A 9 9.47 -5.32 -8.02
C VAL A 9 9.86 -5.40 -6.54
N THR A 10 11.15 -5.23 -6.23
CA THR A 10 11.71 -5.17 -4.88
C THR A 10 11.26 -3.92 -4.11
N GLU A 11 11.30 -2.75 -4.74
CA GLU A 11 10.87 -1.48 -4.13
C GLU A 11 9.35 -1.43 -3.91
N LEU A 12 8.57 -2.01 -4.84
CA LEU A 12 7.12 -2.20 -4.68
C LEU A 12 6.79 -3.07 -3.46
N ASN A 13 7.50 -4.18 -3.26
CA ASN A 13 7.33 -5.03 -2.09
C ASN A 13 7.74 -4.31 -0.78
N LYS A 14 8.80 -3.50 -0.83
CA LYS A 14 9.23 -2.71 0.34
C LYS A 14 8.17 -1.69 0.73
N LYS A 15 7.66 -0.90 -0.23
CA LYS A 15 6.54 0.05 0.00
C LYS A 15 5.29 -0.65 0.49
N PHE A 16 4.96 -1.84 -0.03
CA PHE A 16 3.80 -2.61 0.43
C PHE A 16 3.90 -2.99 1.92
N ARG A 17 5.11 -3.28 2.40
CA ARG A 17 5.37 -3.66 3.78
C ARG A 17 5.28 -2.44 4.71
N GLU A 18 5.91 -1.33 4.32
CA GLU A 18 5.84 -0.04 5.03
C GLU A 18 4.38 0.44 5.16
N LEU A 19 3.61 0.43 4.07
CA LEU A 19 2.18 0.77 4.10
C LEU A 19 1.35 -0.18 4.98
N GLY A 20 1.78 -1.43 5.13
CA GLY A 20 1.15 -2.40 6.02
C GLY A 20 1.36 -2.06 7.50
N GLU A 21 2.58 -1.68 7.87
CA GLU A 21 2.92 -1.23 9.23
C GLU A 21 2.20 0.07 9.59
N GLU A 22 2.14 1.02 8.66
CA GLU A 22 1.41 2.28 8.84
C GLU A 22 -0.10 2.03 9.03
N LEU A 23 -0.67 1.08 8.27
CA LEU A 23 -2.06 0.67 8.44
C LEU A 23 -2.33 0.06 9.81
N LEU A 24 -1.40 -0.79 10.31
CA LEU A 24 -1.50 -1.38 11.64
C LEU A 24 -1.46 -0.30 12.73
N GLN A 25 -0.52 0.64 12.64
CA GLN A 25 -0.46 1.77 13.56
C GLN A 25 -1.74 2.61 13.54
N LEU A 26 -2.29 2.89 12.36
CA LEU A 26 -3.56 3.61 12.22
C LEU A 26 -4.75 2.83 12.77
N GLN A 27 -4.77 1.49 12.64
CA GLN A 27 -5.81 0.66 13.24
C GLN A 27 -5.72 0.63 14.77
N ILE A 28 -4.52 0.53 15.33
CA ILE A 28 -4.30 0.61 16.77
C ILE A 28 -4.77 1.98 17.30
N ARG A 29 -4.37 3.07 16.63
CA ARG A 29 -4.84 4.43 16.95
C ARG A 29 -6.35 4.59 16.83
N LYS A 30 -6.97 3.87 15.87
CA LYS A 30 -8.43 3.87 15.68
C LYS A 30 -9.12 3.24 16.88
N GLN A 31 -8.55 2.14 17.38
CA GLN A 31 -9.09 1.40 18.49
C GLN A 31 -8.90 2.13 19.82
N THR A 32 -7.82 2.89 19.99
CA THR A 32 -7.63 3.80 21.14
C THR A 32 -8.45 5.10 21.06
N GLY A 33 -9.30 5.27 20.05
CA GLY A 33 -10.21 6.41 19.93
C GLY A 33 -9.57 7.74 19.54
N GLN A 34 -8.26 7.77 19.25
CA GLN A 34 -7.49 8.96 18.86
C GLN A 34 -7.20 9.02 17.35
N VAL A 35 -8.10 8.51 16.50
CA VAL A 35 -7.91 8.62 15.05
C VAL A 35 -8.38 9.98 14.55
N GLU A 36 -7.41 10.87 14.38
CA GLU A 36 -7.59 12.17 13.76
C GLU A 36 -7.91 12.07 12.26
N LYS A 37 -7.46 10.99 11.59
CA LYS A 37 -7.49 10.88 10.11
C LYS A 37 -7.96 9.51 9.60
N PRO A 38 -9.25 9.18 9.74
CA PRO A 38 -9.79 7.89 9.27
C PRO A 38 -9.72 7.71 7.74
N HIS A 39 -9.61 8.79 6.98
CA HIS A 39 -9.48 8.77 5.52
C HIS A 39 -8.14 8.16 5.05
N LEU A 40 -7.07 8.26 5.85
CA LEU A 40 -5.76 7.69 5.51
C LEU A 40 -5.81 6.17 5.40
N ILE A 41 -6.59 5.49 6.26
CA ILE A 41 -6.79 4.04 6.21
C ILE A 41 -7.33 3.62 4.83
N LYS A 42 -8.30 4.39 4.29
CA LYS A 42 -8.89 4.13 2.97
C LYS A 42 -7.92 4.47 1.83
N SER A 43 -7.02 5.43 2.01
CA SER A 43 -5.97 5.75 1.03
C SER A 43 -4.93 4.65 0.98
N ILE A 44 -4.34 4.29 2.13
CA ILE A 44 -3.31 3.26 2.27
C ILE A 44 -3.79 1.91 1.74
N ARG A 45 -5.04 1.53 2.02
CA ARG A 45 -5.64 0.31 1.45
C ARG A 45 -5.73 0.36 -0.07
N ARG A 46 -6.09 1.51 -0.65
CA ARG A 46 -6.14 1.68 -2.11
C ARG A 46 -4.74 1.65 -2.72
N ASP A 47 -3.74 2.22 -2.04
CA ASP A 47 -2.38 2.23 -2.54
C ASP A 47 -1.74 0.84 -2.47
N ARG A 48 -1.99 0.05 -1.41
CA ARG A 48 -1.63 -1.39 -1.37
C ARG A 48 -2.29 -2.18 -2.50
N ALA A 49 -3.57 -1.93 -2.78
CA ALA A 49 -4.27 -2.60 -3.87
C ALA A 49 -3.65 -2.27 -5.24
N LYS A 50 -3.31 -1.01 -5.50
CA LYS A 50 -2.60 -0.62 -6.74
C LYS A 50 -1.28 -1.36 -6.88
N ILE A 51 -0.46 -1.41 -5.81
CA ILE A 51 0.84 -2.12 -5.82
C ILE A 51 0.66 -3.60 -6.20
N LEU A 52 -0.33 -4.29 -5.61
CA LEU A 52 -0.65 -5.67 -5.94
C LEU A 52 -1.07 -5.83 -7.42
N THR A 53 -1.88 -4.90 -7.94
CA THR A 53 -2.26 -4.89 -9.35
C THR A 53 -1.05 -4.70 -10.26
N THR A 54 -0.12 -3.81 -9.95
CA THR A 54 1.10 -3.62 -10.75
C THR A 54 2.01 -4.85 -10.70
N LEU A 55 2.13 -5.50 -9.54
CA LEU A 55 2.87 -6.76 -9.40
C LEU A 55 2.26 -7.88 -10.25
N SER A 56 0.94 -8.01 -10.23
CA SER A 56 0.22 -8.99 -11.06
C SER A 56 0.35 -8.70 -12.55
N ALA A 57 0.26 -7.43 -12.95
CA ALA A 57 0.43 -7.01 -14.34
C ALA A 57 1.85 -7.29 -14.87
N ASN A 58 2.89 -7.01 -14.05
CA ASN A 58 4.27 -7.36 -14.40
C ASN A 58 4.46 -8.88 -14.54
N LYS A 59 3.90 -9.68 -13.62
CA LYS A 59 3.94 -11.15 -13.72
C LYS A 59 3.27 -11.66 -14.99
N ALA A 60 2.14 -11.08 -15.39
CA ALA A 60 1.41 -11.46 -16.60
C ALA A 60 2.13 -11.04 -17.89
N GLN A 61 2.96 -9.99 -17.87
CA GLN A 61 3.80 -9.62 -19.03
C GLN A 61 5.05 -10.50 -19.17
N SER A 62 5.51 -11.14 -18.09
CA SER A 62 6.68 -12.04 -18.09
C SER A 62 6.35 -13.51 -18.36
N ALA A 63 5.09 -13.84 -18.64
CA ALA A 63 4.59 -15.17 -18.99
C ALA A 63 4.09 -15.18 -20.44
#